data_AF-M5C130-F1
#
_entry.id   AF-M5C130-F1
#
_cell.length_a   1.000
_cell.length_b   1.000
_cell.length_c   1.000
_cell.angle_alpha   90.00
_cell.angle_beta   90.00
_cell.angle_gamma   90.00
#
_symmetry.space_group_name_H-M   'P 1'
#
loop_
_entity.id
_entity.type
_entity.pdbx_description
1 polymer ?
#
loop_
_entity_poly.entity_id
_entity_poly.type
_entity_poly.pdbx_seq_one_letter_code
_entity_poly.pdbx_strand_id
1 'polypeptide(L)'
;MIWLSNRRAGPAGSQVATTTIGGQSWKVFKGRVETWDVYSFVASSELTNYNADLKPFFTYLSSSHGVSLNQYLIGLQAGTEPFQKSGTLTTTAYTAAIN
;
A
#
# COMPACT_ATOMS: atom_id res chain seq x y z
N MET A 1 -1.04 -3.00 1.66
CA MET A 1 -0.20 -1.84 2.02
C MET A 1 -0.02 -0.94 0.81
N ILE A 2 0.01 0.37 1.01
CA ILE A 2 0.30 1.36 -0.04
C ILE A 2 1.52 2.14 0.44
N TRP A 3 2.68 1.90 -0.17
CA TRP A 3 3.96 2.47 0.22
C TRP A 3 4.23 3.71 -0.61
N LEU A 4 4.07 4.88 0.03
CA LEU A 4 4.30 6.18 -0.59
C LEU A 4 5.79 6.50 -0.77
N SER A 5 6.66 5.84 -0.01
CA SER A 5 8.11 5.98 -0.12
C SER A 5 8.81 4.70 0.33
N ASN A 6 10.08 4.54 -0.05
CA ASN A 6 10.93 3.44 0.39
C ASN A 6 12.37 3.94 0.59
N ARG A 7 13.04 3.47 1.64
CA ARG A 7 14.46 3.72 1.96
C ARG A 7 15.25 2.41 2.05
N ARG A 8 15.12 1.56 1.02
CA ARG A 8 15.80 0.25 0.86
C ARG A 8 15.24 -0.90 1.71
N ALA A 9 13.97 -0.82 2.08
CA ALA A 9 13.20 -1.96 2.57
C ALA A 9 12.60 -2.75 1.38
N GLY A 10 12.19 -3.99 1.64
CA GLY A 10 11.47 -4.84 0.69
C GLY A 10 10.09 -5.20 1.23
N PRO A 11 9.01 -5.11 0.42
CA PRO A 11 7.71 -5.65 0.82
C PRO A 11 7.79 -7.17 1.01
N ALA A 12 6.83 -7.74 1.75
CA ALA A 12 6.70 -9.18 1.85
C ALA A 12 6.49 -9.84 0.47
N GLY A 13 7.22 -10.94 0.23
CA GLY A 13 7.10 -11.75 -0.98
C GLY A 13 7.83 -11.18 -2.19
N SER A 14 7.23 -11.30 -3.38
CA SER A 14 7.85 -10.93 -4.65
C SER A 14 6.94 -10.02 -5.47
N GLN A 15 7.54 -9.26 -6.40
CA GLN A 15 6.78 -8.44 -7.32
C GLN A 15 6.02 -9.35 -8.30
N VAL A 16 4.70 -9.15 -8.41
CA VAL A 16 3.81 -9.93 -9.27
C VAL A 16 3.28 -9.13 -10.46
N ALA A 17 3.30 -7.80 -10.38
CA ALA A 17 2.84 -6.93 -11.46
C ALA A 17 3.39 -5.50 -11.33
N THR A 18 3.09 -4.69 -12.35
CA THR A 18 3.07 -3.23 -12.28
C THR A 18 1.68 -2.77 -12.71
N THR A 19 1.10 -1.79 -12.04
CA THR A 19 -0.23 -1.25 -12.37
C THR A 19 -0.27 0.26 -12.25
N THR A 20 -1.27 0.90 -12.84
CA THR A 20 -1.54 2.34 -12.67
C THR A 20 -2.89 2.50 -11.98
N ILE A 21 -2.90 3.17 -10.82
CA ILE A 21 -4.10 3.43 -10.02
C ILE A 21 -4.07 4.89 -9.60
N GLY A 22 -5.15 5.63 -9.89
CA GLY A 22 -5.24 7.05 -9.59
C GLY A 22 -4.19 7.92 -10.29
N GLY A 23 -3.78 7.53 -11.51
CA GLY A 23 -2.72 8.22 -12.27
C GLY A 23 -1.30 7.95 -11.79
N GLN A 24 -1.10 7.18 -10.71
CA GLN A 24 0.20 6.81 -10.18
C GLN A 24 0.56 5.37 -10.58
N SER A 25 1.82 5.15 -10.97
CA SER A 25 2.38 3.82 -11.24
C SER A 25 2.84 3.17 -9.93
N TRP A 26 2.47 1.90 -9.75
CA TRP A 26 2.74 1.07 -8.58
C TRP A 26 3.35 -0.26 -8.99
N LYS A 27 4.46 -0.64 -8.34
CA LYS A 27 4.93 -2.03 -8.33
C LYS A 27 4.08 -2.80 -7.34
N VAL A 28 3.50 -3.92 -7.77
CA VAL A 28 2.62 -4.74 -6.93
C VAL A 28 3.37 -5.97 -6.45
N PHE A 29 3.44 -6.14 -5.13
CA PHE A 29 4.03 -7.30 -4.48
C PHE A 29 2.96 -8.13 -3.81
N LYS A 30 3.13 -9.45 -3.83
CA LYS A 30 2.32 -10.40 -3.07
C LYS A 30 3.24 -11.25 -2.22
N GLY A 31 2.93 -11.35 -0.94
CA GLY A 31 3.61 -12.23 0.01
C GLY A 31 2.66 -12.75 1.07
N ARG A 32 3.23 -13.47 2.04
CA ARG A 32 2.52 -13.97 3.21
C ARG A 32 3.29 -13.59 4.46
N VAL A 33 2.61 -13.01 5.45
CA VAL A 33 3.16 -12.71 6.77
C VAL A 33 2.30 -13.46 7.78
N GLU A 34 2.91 -14.39 8.50
CA GLU A 34 2.19 -15.37 9.32
C GLU A 34 1.06 -16.06 8.53
N THR A 35 -0.20 -15.78 8.87
CA THR A 35 -1.39 -16.35 8.22
C THR A 35 -2.04 -15.41 7.20
N TRP A 36 -1.54 -14.18 7.05
CA TRP A 36 -2.12 -13.14 6.20
C TRP A 36 -1.48 -13.11 4.82
N ASP A 37 -2.30 -13.11 3.78
CA ASP A 37 -1.85 -12.72 2.45
C ASP A 37 -1.73 -11.19 2.39
N VAL A 38 -0.55 -10.71 2.02
CA VAL A 38 -0.21 -9.28 2.01
C VAL A 38 0.03 -8.83 0.58
N TYR A 39 -0.75 -7.85 0.13
CA TYR A 39 -0.51 -7.12 -1.10
C TYR A 39 0.10 -5.77 -0.79
N SER A 40 1.20 -5.43 -1.44
CA SER A 40 1.87 -4.13 -1.29
C SER A 40 2.02 -3.41 -2.62
N PHE A 41 1.54 -2.18 -2.67
CA PHE A 41 1.67 -1.27 -3.80
C PHE A 41 2.79 -0.28 -3.49
N VAL A 42 3.91 -0.36 -4.20
CA VAL A 42 5.08 0.49 -3.95
C VAL A 42 5.20 1.53 -5.06
N ALA A 43 5.17 2.81 -4.68
CA ALA A 43 5.34 3.90 -5.62
C ALA A 43 6.74 3.84 -6.28
N SER A 44 6.83 4.23 -7.55
CA SER A 44 8.09 4.27 -8.30
C SER A 44 9.05 5.35 -7.79
N SER A 45 8.52 6.41 -7.19
CA SER A 45 9.23 7.52 -6.55
C SER A 45 8.54 7.92 -5.26
N GLU A 46 9.24 8.66 -4.41
CA GLU A 46 8.68 9.17 -3.16
C GLU A 46 7.52 10.15 -3.40
N LEU A 47 6.44 9.96 -2.64
CA LEU A 47 5.28 10.83 -2.56
C LEU A 47 5.19 11.40 -1.15
N THR A 48 5.48 12.69 -1.00
CA THR A 48 5.38 13.41 0.29
C THR A 48 4.01 14.05 0.51
N ASN A 49 3.19 14.13 -0.54
CA ASN A 49 1.78 14.55 -0.50
C ASN A 49 0.96 13.56 -1.31
N TYR A 50 -0.09 13.01 -0.69
CA TYR A 50 -0.93 12.00 -1.33
C TYR A 50 -2.39 12.19 -0.93
N ASN A 51 -3.24 12.40 -1.92
CA ASN A 51 -4.69 12.51 -1.79
C ASN A 51 -5.32 11.63 -2.86
N ALA A 52 -6.04 10.59 -2.44
CA ALA A 52 -6.61 9.62 -3.36
C ALA A 52 -7.82 8.89 -2.76
N ASP A 53 -8.70 8.42 -3.63
CA ASP A 53 -9.64 7.34 -3.30
C ASP A 53 -8.87 6.01 -3.23
N LEU A 54 -9.07 5.26 -2.14
CA LEU A 54 -8.44 3.96 -1.93
C LEU A 54 -9.27 2.78 -2.47
N LYS A 55 -10.56 2.98 -2.77
CA LYS A 55 -11.44 1.96 -3.35
C LYS A 55 -10.88 1.31 -4.62
N PRO A 56 -10.25 2.06 -5.56
CA PRO A 56 -9.63 1.48 -6.75
C PRO A 56 -8.56 0.41 -6.49
N PHE A 57 -7.85 0.47 -5.35
CA PHE A 57 -6.88 -0.57 -4.99
C PHE A 57 -7.58 -1.89 -4.68
N PHE A 58 -8.70 -1.85 -3.95
CA PHE A 58 -9.51 -3.05 -3.67
C PHE A 58 -10.15 -3.61 -4.94
N THR A 59 -10.68 -2.74 -5.81
CA THR A 59 -11.21 -3.16 -7.11
C THR A 59 -10.14 -3.87 -7.94
N TYR A 60 -8.92 -3.33 -8.00
CA TYR A 60 -7.80 -3.97 -8.69
C TYR A 60 -7.45 -5.33 -8.09
N LEU A 61 -7.39 -5.45 -6.76
CA LEU A 61 -7.13 -6.73 -6.10
C LEU A 61 -8.22 -7.76 -6.41
N SER A 62 -9.48 -7.34 -6.47
CA SER A 62 -10.56 -8.24 -6.83
C SER A 62 -10.48 -8.69 -8.28
N SER A 63 -10.33 -7.75 -9.22
CA SER A 63 -10.33 -8.05 -10.66
C SER A 63 -9.09 -8.81 -11.12
N SER A 64 -7.92 -8.49 -10.56
CA SER A 64 -6.64 -8.98 -11.06
C SER A 64 -6.02 -10.08 -10.18
N HIS A 65 -6.43 -10.17 -8.92
CA HIS A 65 -5.84 -11.11 -7.97
C HIS A 65 -6.87 -11.99 -7.25
N GLY A 66 -8.16 -11.88 -7.62
CA GLY A 66 -9.23 -12.73 -7.10
C GLY A 66 -9.58 -12.50 -5.62
N VAL A 67 -9.16 -11.37 -5.04
CA VAL A 67 -9.51 -11.04 -3.65
C VAL A 67 -11.02 -10.78 -3.57
N SER A 68 -11.70 -11.50 -2.68
CA SER A 68 -13.16 -11.37 -2.53
C SER A 68 -13.54 -9.97 -2.04
N LEU A 69 -14.58 -9.38 -2.64
CA LEU A 69 -15.18 -8.14 -2.15
C LEU A 69 -16.15 -8.37 -0.97
N ASN A 70 -16.42 -9.62 -0.60
CA ASN A 70 -17.22 -9.97 0.59
C ASN A 70 -16.36 -9.95 1.88
N GLN A 71 -15.37 -9.05 1.93
CA GLN A 71 -14.52 -8.80 3.08
C GLN A 71 -14.91 -7.47 3.73
N TYR A 72 -14.59 -7.29 5.01
CA TYR A 72 -14.85 -6.06 5.74
C TYR A 72 -13.57 -5.26 5.95
N LEU A 73 -13.66 -3.93 5.80
CA LEU A 73 -12.57 -3.05 6.19
C LEU A 73 -12.53 -2.93 7.71
N ILE A 74 -11.50 -3.50 8.34
CA ILE A 74 -11.34 -3.49 9.80
C ILE A 74 -10.36 -2.42 10.29
N GLY A 75 -9.57 -1.83 9.40
CA GLY A 75 -8.58 -0.83 9.77
C GLY A 75 -8.09 -0.05 8.56
N LEU A 76 -7.96 1.26 8.75
CA LEU A 76 -7.33 2.18 7.81
C LEU A 76 -6.29 2.98 8.59
N GLN A 77 -5.01 2.76 8.26
CA GLN A 77 -3.86 3.21 9.03
C GLN A 77 -2.81 3.84 8.12
N ALA A 78 -1.98 4.73 8.67
CA ALA A 78 -0.82 5.29 8.01
C ALA A 78 0.34 5.44 9.00
N GLY A 79 1.57 5.26 8.53
CA GLY A 79 2.76 5.31 9.38
C GLY A 79 4.04 4.92 8.63
N THR A 80 5.05 4.49 9.38
CA THR A 80 6.33 4.01 8.85
C THR A 80 6.73 2.70 9.52
N GLU A 81 7.43 1.85 8.77
CA GLU A 81 8.05 0.62 9.27
C GLU A 81 9.58 0.82 9.29
N PRO A 82 10.18 1.16 10.44
CA PRO A 82 11.62 1.35 10.55
C PRO A 82 12.32 -0.01 10.65
N PHE A 83 13.39 -0.19 9.86
CA PHE A 83 14.20 -1.42 9.87
C PHE A 83 15.60 -1.20 10.43
N GLN A 84 16.23 -0.08 10.06
CA GLN A 84 17.62 0.21 10.40
C GLN A 84 17.80 1.69 10.68
N LYS A 85 18.81 2.01 11.51
CA LYS A 85 19.21 3.38 11.87
C LYS A 85 18.06 4.16 12.53
N SER A 86 18.23 5.48 12.62
CA SER A 86 17.27 6.41 13.20
C SER A 86 16.75 7.37 12.14
N GLY A 87 15.49 7.78 12.28
CA GLY A 87 14.85 8.76 11.42
C GLY A 87 13.59 9.31 12.08
N THR A 88 13.10 10.43 11.57
CA THR A 88 11.83 11.04 12.02
C THR A 88 10.87 11.06 10.85
N LEU A 89 9.68 10.47 11.04
CA LEU A 89 8.55 10.71 10.16
C LEU A 89 7.72 11.85 10.75
N THR A 90 7.59 12.95 10.00
CA THR A 90 6.69 14.05 10.36
C THR A 90 5.46 13.99 9.47
N THR A 91 4.29 13.73 10.06
CA THR A 91 2.99 13.79 9.38
C THR A 91 2.31 15.11 9.73
N THR A 92 2.25 16.03 8.77
CA THR A 92 1.64 17.35 8.97
C THR A 92 0.12 17.30 8.97
N ALA A 93 -0.47 16.39 8.19
CA ALA A 93 -1.90 16.11 8.17
C ALA A 93 -2.15 14.66 7.78
N TYR A 94 -3.17 14.05 8.40
CA TYR A 94 -3.73 12.77 8.00
C TYR A 94 -5.25 12.84 8.09
N THR A 95 -5.93 12.55 6.99
CA THR A 95 -7.39 12.50 6.92
C THR A 95 -7.81 11.27 6.14
N ALA A 96 -8.83 10.58 6.63
CA ALA A 96 -9.44 9.46 5.96
C ALA A 96 -10.94 9.44 6.27
N ALA A 97 -11.75 9.07 5.29
CA ALA A 97 -13.18 8.91 5.45
C ALA A 97 -13.63 7.65 4.71
N ILE A 98 -14.60 6.94 5.29
CA ILE A 98 -15.34 5.85 4.65
C ILE A 98 -16.76 6.37 4.49
N ASN A 99 -17.23 6.43 3.24
CA ASN A 99 -18.53 6.99 2.86
C ASN A 99 -19.48 5.88 2.40
#